data_AF-A0A7K4F6X0-F1
#
_entry.id   AF-A0A7K4F6X0-F1
#
_cell.length_a   1.000
_cell.length_b   1.000
_cell.length_c   1.000
_cell.angle_alpha   90.00
_cell.angle_beta   90.00
_cell.angle_gamma   90.00
#
_symmetry.space_group_name_H-M   'P 1'
#
loop_
_entity.id
_entity.type
_entity.pdbx_description
1 polymer ?
#
loop_
_entity_poly.entity_id
_entity_poly.type
_entity_poly.pdbx_seq_one_letter_code
_entity_poly.pdbx_strand_id
1 'polypeptide(L)' 'MNEEIAPSLLVKFRFIDDKKSEVALLSFEQYSNIKELPITKECKIVKNQKPTLSKNDIAAINAKIKRLSKTHTQSLSE' A
#
# COMPACT_ATOMS: atom_id res chain seq x y z
N MET A 1 -22.73 -11.48 5.00
CA MET A 1 -21.61 -10.80 4.33
C MET A 1 -20.39 -11.67 4.48
N ASN A 2 -20.08 -12.47 3.46
CA ASN A 2 -18.79 -13.16 3.41
C ASN A 2 -17.82 -12.17 2.77
N GLU A 3 -17.06 -11.44 3.59
CA GLU A 3 -15.82 -10.85 3.09
C GLU A 3 -14.94 -12.03 2.70
N GLU A 4 -14.94 -12.38 1.41
CA GLU A 4 -13.92 -13.24 0.83
C GLU A 4 -12.57 -12.63 1.25
N ILE A 5 -11.90 -13.29 2.19
CA ILE A 5 -10.59 -12.86 2.68
C ILE A 5 -9.64 -13.10 1.52
N ALA A 6 -9.54 -12.10 0.63
CA ALA A 6 -8.58 -12.11 -0.45
C ALA A 6 -7.21 -12.40 0.16
N PRO A 7 -6.43 -13.35 -0.40
CA PRO A 7 -5.19 -13.79 0.21
C PRO A 7 -4.25 -12.60 0.41
N SER A 8 -3.98 -12.26 1.67
CA SER A 8 -3.11 -11.17 2.05
C SER A 8 -1.65 -11.64 2.06
N LEU A 9 -0.83 -10.99 1.25
CA LEU A 9 0.61 -11.16 1.17
C LEU A 9 1.30 -10.25 2.18
N LEU A 10 2.21 -10.79 2.97
CA LEU A 10 3.09 -9.97 3.77
C LEU A 10 4.21 -9.43 2.87
N VAL A 11 4.29 -8.11 2.73
CA VAL A 11 5.18 -7.44 1.79
C VAL A 11 6.06 -6.45 2.53
N LYS A 12 7.36 -6.50 2.25
CA LYS A 12 8.33 -5.48 2.66
C LYS A 12 8.53 -4.51 1.49
N PHE A 13 8.30 -3.23 1.71
CA PHE A 13 8.49 -2.20 0.69
C PHE A 13 9.19 -0.95 1.25
N ARG A 14 9.80 -0.16 0.36
CA ARG A 14 10.49 1.09 0.67
C ARG A 14 10.39 2.02 -0.52
N PHE A 15 10.01 3.28 -0.30
CA PHE A 15 10.09 4.31 -1.32
C PHE A 15 11.48 4.98 -1.35
N ILE A 16 11.81 5.64 -2.45
CA ILE A 16 13.14 6.25 -2.68
C ILE A 16 13.50 7.25 -1.58
N ASP A 17 12.53 8.04 -1.13
CA ASP A 17 12.70 9.09 -0.11
C ASP A 17 12.73 8.52 1.33
N ASP A 18 12.22 7.31 1.53
CA ASP A 18 12.17 6.69 2.85
C ASP A 18 13.54 6.15 3.27
N LYS A 19 13.89 6.36 4.55
CA LYS A 19 15.12 5.81 5.15
C LYS A 19 14.98 4.34 5.56
N LYS A 20 13.76 3.87 5.80
CA LYS A 20 13.46 2.52 6.31
C LYS A 20 12.48 1.81 5.38
N SER A 21 12.50 0.49 5.43
CA SER A 21 11.50 -0.34 4.75
C SER A 21 10.38 -0.69 5.73
N GLU A 22 9.14 -0.62 5.28
CA GLU A 22 7.95 -1.00 6.03
C GLU A 22 7.50 -2.41 5.63
N VAL A 23 6.77 -3.09 6.53
CA VAL A 23 6.22 -4.42 6.30
C VAL A 23 4.71 -4.40 6.54
N ALA A 24 3.91 -4.71 5.52
CA ALA A 24 2.45 -4.67 5.59
C ALA A 24 1.83 -5.96 5.02
N LEU A 25 0.62 -6.27 5.48
CA LEU A 25 -0.25 -7.27 4.84
C LEU A 25 -1.05 -6.58 3.74
N LEU A 26 -0.80 -6.96 2.48
CA LEU A 26 -1.37 -6.36 1.29
C LEU A 26 -2.11 -7.41 0.45
N SER A 27 -3.15 -7.01 -0.27
CA SER A 27 -3.68 -7.86 -1.35
C SER A 27 -2.66 -7.96 -2.49
N PHE A 28 -2.82 -8.95 -3.37
CA PHE A 28 -2.00 -9.07 -4.59
C PHE A 28 -2.07 -7.80 -5.46
N GLU A 29 -3.26 -7.21 -5.60
CA GLU A 29 -3.47 -5.96 -6.34
C GLU A 29 -2.71 -4.79 -5.71
N GLN A 30 -2.79 -4.61 -4.39
CA GLN A 30 -2.05 -3.58 -3.67
C GLN A 30 -0.54 -3.76 -3.81
N TYR A 31 -0.05 -5.00 -3.73
CA TYR A 31 1.35 -5.32 -3.97
C TYR A 31 1.79 -4.96 -5.39
N SER A 32 1.01 -5.31 -6.42
CA SER A 32 1.32 -4.98 -7.82
C SER A 32 1.39 -3.47 -8.02
N ASN A 33 0.37 -2.76 -7.53
CA ASN A 33 0.30 -1.30 -7.64
C ASN A 33 1.51 -0.64 -6.99
N ILE A 34 1.90 -1.04 -5.77
CA ILE A 34 3.07 -0.46 -5.09
C ILE A 34 4.37 -0.81 -5.84
N LYS A 35 4.50 -2.04 -6.34
CA LYS A 35 5.69 -2.48 -7.08
C LYS A 35 5.90 -1.69 -8.37
N GLU A 36 4.82 -1.24 -9.02
CA GLU A 36 4.88 -0.50 -10.29
C GLU A 36 5.09 1.01 -10.13
N LEU A 37 5.02 1.54 -8.90
CA LEU A 37 5.27 2.97 -8.67
C LEU A 37 6.74 3.33 -8.95
N PRO A 38 7.03 4.42 -9.69
CA PRO A 38 8.39 4.86 -9.98
C PRO A 38 9.17 5.33 -8.74
N ILE A 39 8.44 5.65 -7.66
CA ILE A 39 9.02 6.03 -6.37
C ILE A 39 9.37 4.81 -5.50
N THR A 40 9.05 3.59 -5.93
CA THR A 40 9.32 2.36 -5.17
C THR A 40 10.75 1.90 -5.39
N LYS A 41 11.50 1.83 -4.30
CA LYS A 41 12.90 1.40 -4.27
C LYS A 41 13.06 -0.08 -3.94
N GLU A 42 12.23 -0.60 -3.05
CA GLU A 42 12.18 -2.02 -2.68
C GLU A 42 10.70 -2.44 -2.58
N CYS A 43 10.34 -3.61 -3.12
CA CYS A 43 9.03 -4.22 -2.90
C CYS A 43 9.14 -5.73 -3.06
N LYS A 44 8.97 -6.49 -1.98
CA LYS A 44 9.14 -7.96 -1.99
C LYS A 44 8.21 -8.65 -1.00
N ILE A 45 7.68 -9.81 -1.41
CA ILE A 45 6.89 -10.68 -0.53
C ILE A 45 7.83 -11.36 0.46
N VAL A 46 7.45 -11.37 1.74
CA VAL A 46 8.22 -11.96 2.85
C VAL A 46 7.34 -12.97 3.60
N LYS A 47 7.90 -14.07 4.09
CA LYS A 47 7.12 -15.17 4.71
C LYS A 47 7.29 -15.31 6.23
N ASN A 48 8.26 -14.63 6.84
CA ASN A 48 8.63 -14.78 8.25
C ASN A 48 8.83 -13.44 9.00
N GLN A 49 8.14 -12.38 8.60
CA GLN A 49 8.18 -11.11 9.34
C GLN A 49 6.84 -10.83 10.03
N LYS A 50 6.85 -10.04 11.10
CA LYS A 50 5.60 -9.50 11.65
C LYS A 50 5.30 -8.21 10.90
N PRO A 51 4.04 -7.95 10.50
CA PRO A 51 3.67 -6.67 9.92
C PRO A 51 3.98 -5.55 10.91
N THR A 52 4.69 -4.52 10.46
CA THR A 52 4.98 -3.32 11.25
C THR A 52 3.79 -2.37 11.26
N LEU A 53 2.92 -2.47 10.25
CA LEU A 53 1.71 -1.69 10.10
C LEU A 53 0.48 -2.50 10.53
N SER A 54 -0.33 -1.91 11.41
CA SER A 54 -1.60 -2.49 11.84
C SER A 54 -2.68 -2.31 10.77
N LYS A 55 -3.77 -3.09 10.86
CA LYS A 55 -4.93 -2.95 9.95
C LYS A 55 -5.48 -1.51 9.92
N ASN A 56 -5.43 -0.81 11.04
CA ASN A 56 -5.84 0.60 11.14
C ASN A 56 -4.92 1.54 10.35
N ASP A 57 -3.61 1.29 10.35
CA ASP A 57 -2.66 2.09 9.59
C ASP A 57 -2.90 1.93 8.08
N ILE A 58 -3.16 0.70 7.64
CA ILE A 58 -3.49 0.42 6.23
C ILE A 58 -4.81 1.08 5.81
N ALA A 59 -5.83 1.07 6.68
CA ALA A 59 -7.09 1.77 6.42
C ALA A 59 -6.89 3.30 6.28
N ALA A 60 -6.05 3.89 7.13
CA ALA A 60 -5.70 5.31 7.06
C ALA A 60 -4.93 5.65 5.77
N ILE A 61 -4.00 4.80 5.34
CA ILE A 61 -3.27 4.95 4.07
C ILE A 61 -4.25 4.89 2.89
N ASN A 62 -5.14 3.90 2.85
CA ASN A 62 -6.16 3.78 1.79
C ASN A 62 -7.12 4.98 1.74
N ALA A 63 -7.53 5.51 2.91
CA ALA A 63 -8.34 6.71 2.99
C ALA A 63 -7.59 7.96 2.45
N LYS A 64 -6.28 8.05 2.70
CA LYS A 64 -5.44 9.15 2.23
C LYS A 64 -5.21 9.07 0.71
N ILE A 65 -4.96 7.88 0.17
CA ILE A 65 -4.89 7.63 -1.29
C ILE A 65 -6.22 8.02 -1.94
N LYS A 66 -7.36 7.55 -1.42
CA LYS A 66 -8.69 7.89 -1.94
C LYS A 66 -8.98 9.40 -1.91
N ARG A 67 -8.49 10.11 -0.88
CA ARG A 67 -8.56 11.58 -0.82
C ARG A 67 -7.69 12.24 -1.87
N LEU A 68 -6.44 11.81 -2.03
CA LEU A 68 -5.52 12.34 -3.05
C LEU A 68 -6.06 12.12 -4.46
N SER A 69 -6.67 10.96 -4.74
CA SER A 69 -7.35 10.69 -6.01
C SER A 69 -8.56 11.60 -6.26
N LYS A 70 -9.25 12.07 -5.21
CA LYS A 70 -10.35 13.06 -5.31
C LYS A 70 -9.85 14.50 -5.45
N THR A 71 -8.69 14.84 -4.88
CA THR A 71 -8.11 16.18 -5.01
C THR A 71 -7.44 16.37 -6.37
N HIS A 72 -6.95 15.29 -7.01
CA HIS A 72 -6.36 15.36 -8.34
C HIS A 72 -7.38 15.67 -9.45
N THR A 73 -8.67 15.34 -9.25
CA THR A 73 -9.74 15.67 -10.21
C THR A 73 -10.33 17.07 -10.02
N GLN A 74 -10.00 17.79 -8.95
CA GLN A 74 -10.58 19.12 -8.69
C GLN A 74 -9.86 20.27 -9.42
N SER A 75 -8.73 20.01 -10.08
CA SER A 75 -8.01 20.99 -10.93
C SER A 75 -8.21 20.77 -12.44
N LEU A 76 -9.17 19.91 -12.83
CA LEU A 76 -9.49 19.62 -14.24
C LEU A 76 -10.94 19.97 -14.60
N SER A 77 -11.58 20.87 -13.85
CA SER A 77 -12.80 21.53 -14.32
C SER A 77 -12.44 22.96 -14.71
N GLU A 78 -12.56 23.21 -16.02
CA GLU A 78 -12.42 24.48 -16.74
C GLU A 78 -13.17 25.66 -16.10
#